data_AF-A0A7W0JJJ4-F1
#
_entry.id   AF-A0A7W0JJJ4-F1
#
_cell.length_a   1.000
_cell.length_b   1.000
_cell.length_c   1.000
_cell.angle_alpha   90.00
_cell.angle_beta   90.00
_cell.angle_gamma   90.00
#
_symmetry.space_group_name_H-M   'P 1'
#
loop_
_entity.id
_entity.type
_entity.pdbx_description
1 polymer ?
#
loop_
_entity_poly.entity_id
_entity_poly.type
_entity_poly.pdbx_seq_one_letter_code
_entity_poly.pdbx_strand_id
1 'polypeptide(L)'
;MRLAAGVIAATVLLVSGCAGGDERDTQAPATTQPSYDFPDPPIVVERPLARPVDDALARLLPSAAVGILDPEALNVVAGSHDARLGWLVSDLLRFYQGGDEELRLVDAFERLTGVDVRRDPLFSESAWRTVTDHLISWELPAPPGYRERKAQLFMALEPGWKPFFVDADSEIDWRLVSWGGVLIDDRRLGDPNPCAR
;
A
#
# COMPACT_ATOMS: atom_id res chain seq x y z
N MET A 1 81.10 -41.72 -16.28
CA MET A 1 79.71 -41.38 -16.62
C MET A 1 79.73 -40.31 -17.71
N ARG A 2 79.00 -40.54 -18.81
CA ARG A 2 79.00 -39.86 -20.12
C ARG A 2 78.52 -38.40 -20.02
N LEU A 3 79.26 -37.42 -20.57
CA LEU A 3 79.11 -36.78 -21.90
C LEU A 3 77.76 -36.10 -22.20
N ALA A 4 77.82 -34.76 -22.21
CA ALA A 4 77.35 -33.79 -23.23
C ALA A 4 75.88 -33.66 -23.67
N ALA A 5 75.59 -32.39 -23.99
CA ALA A 5 74.77 -31.86 -25.09
C ALA A 5 73.44 -31.21 -24.68
N GLY A 6 73.41 -29.88 -24.82
CA GLY A 6 72.17 -29.11 -24.91
C GLY A 6 71.58 -29.16 -26.31
N VAL A 7 70.26 -28.95 -26.40
CA VAL A 7 69.53 -28.54 -27.61
C VAL A 7 68.34 -27.68 -27.17
N ILE A 8 68.17 -26.56 -27.87
CA ILE A 8 67.10 -25.56 -27.84
C ILE A 8 65.80 -26.16 -28.41
N ALA A 9 64.62 -25.87 -27.85
CA ALA A 9 63.43 -25.54 -28.66
C ALA A 9 62.15 -25.22 -27.86
N ALA A 10 61.52 -24.14 -28.31
CA ALA A 10 60.08 -23.95 -28.51
C ALA A 10 59.14 -23.75 -27.32
N THR A 11 58.88 -22.47 -27.08
CA THR A 11 57.63 -21.87 -26.60
C THR A 11 56.38 -22.51 -27.22
N VAL A 12 55.43 -22.93 -26.37
CA VAL A 12 53.99 -22.95 -26.69
C VAL A 12 53.25 -22.29 -25.52
N LEU A 13 52.78 -21.07 -25.75
CA LEU A 13 51.78 -20.40 -24.91
C LEU A 13 50.42 -21.06 -25.20
N LEU A 14 49.87 -21.79 -24.23
CA LEU A 14 48.47 -22.20 -24.23
C LEU A 14 47.65 -21.12 -23.51
N VAL A 15 46.98 -20.30 -24.32
CA VAL A 15 45.93 -19.38 -23.89
C VAL A 15 44.66 -20.23 -23.68
N SER A 16 44.34 -20.59 -22.43
CA SER A 16 43.01 -21.12 -22.09
C SER A 16 42.04 -19.95 -21.96
N GLY A 17 41.33 -19.68 -23.05
CA GLY A 17 40.17 -18.80 -23.08
C GLY A 17 38.92 -19.47 -22.50
N CYS A 18 38.14 -18.64 -21.79
CA CYS A 18 36.70 -18.67 -21.57
C CYS A 18 36.00 -20.00 -21.22
N ALA A 19 35.60 -20.11 -19.97
CA ALA A 19 34.26 -20.61 -19.62
C ALA A 19 33.75 -19.77 -18.44
N GLY A 20 33.25 -18.56 -18.75
CA GLY A 20 32.36 -17.85 -17.85
C GLY A 20 31.05 -18.63 -17.80
N GLY A 21 30.72 -19.18 -16.64
CA GLY A 21 29.42 -19.76 -16.37
C GLY A 21 28.38 -18.65 -16.43
N ASP A 22 27.69 -18.57 -17.56
CA ASP A 22 26.50 -17.77 -17.77
C ASP A 22 25.35 -18.49 -17.07
N GLU A 23 25.27 -18.41 -15.74
CA GLU A 23 24.06 -18.74 -14.98
C GLU A 23 23.02 -17.66 -15.28
N ARG A 24 22.44 -17.72 -16.48
CA ARG A 24 21.16 -17.08 -16.74
C ARG A 24 20.14 -17.82 -15.91
N ASP A 25 19.73 -17.20 -14.81
CA ASP A 25 18.48 -17.49 -14.13
C ASP A 25 17.42 -17.72 -15.20
N THR A 26 16.96 -18.96 -15.31
CA THR A 26 15.77 -19.28 -16.10
C THR A 26 14.60 -18.80 -15.27
N GLN A 27 14.42 -17.48 -15.17
CA GLN A 27 13.24 -16.87 -14.59
C GLN A 27 12.07 -17.41 -15.40
N ALA A 28 11.18 -18.17 -14.74
CA ALA A 28 9.91 -18.54 -15.33
C ALA A 28 9.26 -17.27 -15.93
N PRO A 29 8.65 -17.34 -17.12
CA PRO A 29 8.00 -16.18 -17.71
C PRO A 29 7.05 -15.59 -16.66
N ALA A 30 7.21 -14.29 -16.38
CA ALA A 30 6.34 -13.59 -15.45
C ALA A 30 4.90 -13.88 -15.89
N THR A 31 4.11 -14.48 -14.99
CA THR A 31 2.68 -14.67 -15.23
C THR A 31 2.08 -13.30 -15.51
N THR A 32 1.50 -13.13 -16.70
CA THR A 32 0.75 -11.92 -17.04
C THR A 32 -0.34 -11.76 -15.99
N GLN A 33 -0.24 -10.72 -15.17
CA GLN A 33 -1.28 -10.36 -14.22
C GLN A 33 -2.59 -10.16 -15.01
N PRO A 34 -3.75 -10.62 -14.50
CA PRO A 34 -5.01 -10.36 -15.17
C PRO A 34 -5.18 -8.84 -15.33
N SER A 35 -5.38 -8.38 -16.56
CA SER A 35 -5.71 -6.98 -16.82
C SER A 35 -7.14 -6.73 -16.31
N TYR A 36 -7.31 -5.73 -15.46
CA TYR A 36 -8.61 -5.29 -14.98
C TYR A 36 -8.94 -3.92 -15.56
N ASP A 37 -10.09 -3.82 -16.23
CA ASP A 37 -10.62 -2.55 -16.72
C ASP A 37 -11.42 -1.89 -15.59
N PHE A 38 -10.87 -0.84 -15.00
CA PHE A 38 -11.56 -0.07 -13.97
C PHE A 38 -12.81 0.59 -14.56
N PRO A 39 -13.95 0.59 -13.84
CA PRO A 39 -15.14 1.29 -14.29
C PRO A 39 -14.92 2.81 -14.24
N ASP A 40 -15.84 3.56 -14.87
CA ASP A 40 -15.81 5.02 -14.87
C ASP A 40 -15.75 5.59 -13.44
N PRO A 41 -15.00 6.68 -13.22
CA PRO A 41 -14.88 7.30 -11.91
C PRO A 41 -16.24 7.82 -11.42
N PRO A 42 -16.52 7.73 -10.11
CA PRO A 42 -17.74 8.29 -9.54
C PRO A 42 -17.75 9.81 -9.66
N ILE A 43 -18.95 10.40 -9.75
CA ILE A 43 -19.11 11.86 -9.81
C ILE A 43 -18.71 12.46 -8.46
N VAL A 44 -17.70 13.32 -8.47
CA VAL A 44 -17.27 14.08 -7.29
C VAL A 44 -17.80 15.50 -7.37
N VAL A 45 -18.44 15.94 -6.29
CA VAL A 45 -18.81 17.35 -6.10
C VAL A 45 -17.90 17.94 -5.03
N GLU A 46 -17.10 18.94 -5.38
CA GLU A 46 -16.25 19.65 -4.43
C GLU A 46 -17.10 20.52 -3.50
N ARG A 47 -17.49 19.93 -2.37
CA ARG A 47 -18.24 20.61 -1.30
C ARG A 47 -17.71 20.19 0.07
N PRO A 48 -17.95 21.00 1.13
CA PRO A 48 -17.76 20.55 2.50
C PRO A 48 -18.56 19.26 2.78
N LEU A 49 -18.07 18.45 3.72
CA LEU A 49 -18.84 17.31 4.19
C LEU A 49 -20.12 17.80 4.86
N ALA A 50 -21.20 17.04 4.69
CA ALA A 50 -22.44 17.33 5.40
C ALA A 50 -22.20 17.12 6.90
N ARG A 51 -22.77 17.99 7.75
CA ARG A 51 -22.56 17.93 9.21
C ARG A 51 -22.79 16.54 9.82
N PRO A 52 -23.85 15.77 9.46
CA PRO A 52 -24.01 14.42 10.00
C PRO A 52 -22.86 13.46 9.66
N VAL A 53 -22.20 13.66 8.51
CA VAL A 53 -21.05 12.87 8.07
C VAL A 53 -19.81 13.24 8.87
N ASP A 54 -19.57 14.54 9.10
CA ASP A 54 -18.48 14.99 9.97
C ASP A 54 -18.65 14.49 11.41
N ASP A 55 -19.86 14.60 11.96
CA ASP A 55 -20.18 14.09 13.29
C ASP A 55 -19.98 12.57 13.37
N ALA A 56 -20.37 11.83 12.33
CA ALA A 56 -20.14 10.39 12.25
C ALA A 56 -18.64 10.04 12.18
N LEU A 57 -17.84 10.74 11.37
CA LEU A 57 -16.39 10.53 11.31
C LEU A 57 -15.72 10.83 12.66
N ALA A 58 -16.18 11.86 13.37
CA ALA A 58 -15.67 12.21 14.69
C ALA A 58 -15.95 11.13 15.77
N ARG A 59 -16.94 10.25 15.55
CA ARG A 59 -17.15 9.05 16.38
C ARG A 59 -16.40 7.83 15.87
N LEU A 60 -16.43 7.62 14.55
CA LEU A 60 -15.87 6.44 13.89
C LEU A 60 -14.35 6.34 14.10
N LEU A 61 -13.61 7.41 13.83
CA LEU A 61 -12.13 7.35 13.79
C LEU A 61 -11.52 7.08 15.18
N PRO A 62 -11.95 7.76 16.27
CA PRO A 62 -11.44 7.44 17.61
C PRO A 62 -11.81 6.03 18.08
N SER A 63 -12.99 5.54 17.71
CA SER A 63 -13.41 4.16 18.00
C SER A 63 -12.55 3.15 17.26
N ALA A 64 -12.32 3.38 15.96
CA ALA A 64 -11.49 2.52 15.13
C ALA A 64 -10.04 2.47 15.61
N ALA A 65 -9.50 3.61 16.06
CA ALA A 65 -8.16 3.73 16.63
C ALA A 65 -7.92 2.82 17.85
N VAL A 66 -8.98 2.41 18.56
CA VAL A 66 -8.90 1.47 19.69
C VAL A 66 -9.43 0.07 19.34
N GLY A 67 -9.56 -0.23 18.04
CA GLY A 67 -9.95 -1.55 17.55
C GLY A 67 -11.46 -1.81 17.51
N ILE A 68 -12.30 -0.76 17.59
CA ILE A 68 -13.76 -0.91 17.55
C ILE A 68 -14.32 -0.18 16.32
N LEU A 69 -14.83 -0.94 15.34
CA LEU A 69 -15.48 -0.35 14.18
C LEU A 69 -16.96 -0.03 14.48
N ASP A 70 -17.30 1.25 14.68
CA ASP A 70 -18.68 1.69 14.94
C ASP A 70 -19.57 1.53 13.67
N PRO A 71 -20.52 0.57 13.66
CA PRO A 71 -21.31 0.28 12.48
C PRO A 71 -22.35 1.37 12.17
N GLU A 72 -22.84 2.10 13.18
CA GLU A 72 -23.82 3.16 12.99
C GLU A 72 -23.15 4.39 12.36
N ALA A 73 -21.97 4.77 12.88
CA ALA A 73 -21.17 5.85 12.29
C ALA A 73 -20.77 5.52 10.85
N LEU A 74 -20.29 4.29 10.60
CA LEU A 74 -19.92 3.83 9.26
C LEU A 74 -21.12 3.88 8.30
N ASN A 75 -22.32 3.52 8.76
CA ASN A 75 -23.53 3.60 7.94
C ASN A 75 -23.91 5.02 7.53
N VAL A 76 -23.74 6.00 8.43
CA VAL A 76 -23.94 7.43 8.11
C VAL A 76 -22.92 7.91 7.08
N VAL A 77 -21.65 7.53 7.26
CA VAL A 77 -20.57 7.84 6.31
C VAL A 77 -20.89 7.25 4.93
N ALA A 78 -21.18 5.95 4.87
CA ALA A 78 -21.50 5.24 3.62
C ALA A 78 -22.75 5.80 2.92
N GLY A 79 -23.76 6.23 3.68
CA GLY A 79 -24.99 6.84 3.15
C GLY A 79 -24.81 8.25 2.58
N SER A 80 -23.62 8.86 2.72
CA SER A 80 -23.34 10.17 2.13
C SER A 80 -23.17 10.14 0.62
N HIS A 81 -22.82 8.97 0.06
CA HIS A 81 -22.41 8.79 -1.34
C HIS A 81 -21.28 9.73 -1.77
N ASP A 82 -20.45 10.19 -0.82
CA ASP A 82 -19.28 11.00 -1.11
C ASP A 82 -18.08 10.08 -1.34
N ALA A 83 -17.84 9.73 -2.61
CA ALA A 83 -16.79 8.81 -3.01
C ALA A 83 -15.41 9.16 -2.43
N ARG A 84 -15.11 10.45 -2.18
CA ARG A 84 -13.83 10.89 -1.59
C ARG A 84 -13.55 10.22 -0.24
N LEU A 85 -14.59 9.89 0.52
CA LEU A 85 -14.47 9.18 1.80
C LEU A 85 -13.95 7.75 1.65
N GLY A 86 -13.90 7.21 0.43
CA GLY A 86 -13.26 5.93 0.13
C GLY A 86 -11.78 5.89 0.53
N TRP A 87 -11.06 7.03 0.53
CA TRP A 87 -9.69 7.10 1.05
C TRP A 87 -9.59 6.73 2.54
N LEU A 88 -10.55 7.17 3.36
CA LEU A 88 -10.58 6.79 4.78
C LEU A 88 -10.97 5.33 4.97
N VAL A 89 -11.83 4.78 4.09
CA VAL A 89 -12.15 3.35 4.08
C VAL A 89 -10.91 2.51 3.73
N SER A 90 -10.13 2.92 2.73
CA SER A 90 -8.84 2.31 2.41
C SER A 90 -7.91 2.32 3.61
N ASP A 91 -7.80 3.45 4.33
CA ASP A 91 -6.97 3.51 5.54
C ASP A 91 -7.45 2.56 6.64
N LEU A 92 -8.75 2.47 6.88
CA LEU A 92 -9.32 1.52 7.84
C LEU A 92 -9.04 0.07 7.46
N LEU A 93 -9.08 -0.27 6.17
CA LEU A 93 -8.73 -1.61 5.67
C LEU A 93 -7.27 -2.00 5.94
N ARG A 94 -6.39 -1.08 6.38
CA ARG A 94 -5.06 -1.46 6.91
C ARG A 94 -5.10 -2.07 8.30
N PHE A 95 -6.12 -1.75 9.08
CA PHE A 95 -6.28 -2.21 10.46
C PHE A 95 -7.28 -3.37 10.56
N TYR A 96 -8.22 -3.46 9.61
CA TYR A 96 -9.31 -4.44 9.59
C TYR A 96 -9.22 -5.35 8.35
N GLN A 97 -8.29 -6.30 8.36
CA GLN A 97 -7.91 -7.15 7.21
C GLN A 97 -8.56 -8.56 7.23
N GLY A 98 -9.79 -8.67 7.73
CA GLY A 98 -10.52 -9.93 7.70
C GLY A 98 -11.89 -9.90 8.39
N GLY A 99 -12.69 -10.92 8.11
CA GLY A 99 -13.98 -11.15 8.78
C GLY A 99 -15.04 -10.11 8.46
N ASP A 100 -16.04 -10.02 9.35
CA ASP A 100 -17.21 -9.15 9.14
C ASP A 100 -16.85 -7.66 9.07
N GLU A 101 -15.79 -7.23 9.74
CA GLU A 101 -15.38 -5.82 9.75
C GLU A 101 -14.80 -5.38 8.40
N GLU A 102 -13.95 -6.22 7.79
CA GLU A 102 -13.46 -5.99 6.42
C GLU A 102 -14.64 -5.94 5.44
N LEU A 103 -15.57 -6.90 5.51
CA LEU A 103 -16.73 -6.95 4.63
C LEU A 103 -17.62 -5.70 4.77
N ARG A 104 -17.79 -5.17 5.99
CA ARG A 104 -18.52 -3.91 6.22
C ARG A 104 -17.83 -2.70 5.63
N LEU A 105 -16.50 -2.65 5.69
CA LEU A 105 -15.71 -1.58 5.06
C LEU A 105 -15.82 -1.65 3.53
N VAL A 106 -15.76 -2.85 2.96
CA VAL A 106 -16.00 -3.06 1.52
C VAL A 106 -17.42 -2.60 1.14
N ASP A 107 -18.46 -3.02 1.87
CA ASP A 107 -19.83 -2.56 1.63
C ASP A 107 -19.98 -1.03 1.73
N ALA A 108 -19.29 -0.40 2.67
CA ALA A 108 -19.26 1.04 2.79
C ALA A 108 -18.61 1.69 1.56
N PHE A 109 -17.49 1.16 1.08
CA PHE A 109 -16.83 1.64 -0.14
C PHE A 109 -17.76 1.55 -1.36
N GLU A 110 -18.40 0.41 -1.57
CA GLU A 110 -19.31 0.21 -2.70
C GLU A 110 -20.52 1.17 -2.62
N ARG A 111 -21.03 1.44 -1.42
CA ARG A 111 -22.11 2.43 -1.23
C ARG A 111 -21.65 3.86 -1.49
N LEU A 112 -20.43 4.21 -1.11
CA LEU A 112 -19.85 5.53 -1.35
C LEU A 112 -19.62 5.80 -2.84
N THR A 113 -19.27 4.77 -3.60
CA THR A 113 -18.79 4.89 -4.99
C THR A 113 -19.81 4.41 -6.03
N GLY A 114 -20.74 3.53 -5.65
CA GLY A 114 -21.65 2.84 -6.56
C GLY A 114 -21.01 1.69 -7.33
N VAL A 115 -19.75 1.33 -7.03
CA VAL A 115 -18.99 0.30 -7.74
C VAL A 115 -18.96 -0.99 -6.94
N ASP A 116 -19.17 -2.12 -7.61
CA ASP A 116 -19.01 -3.47 -7.05
C ASP A 116 -17.55 -3.91 -7.22
N VAL A 117 -16.74 -3.67 -6.19
CA VAL A 117 -15.29 -3.97 -6.21
C VAL A 117 -15.00 -5.46 -6.12
N ARG A 118 -15.99 -6.27 -5.73
CA ARG A 118 -15.83 -7.73 -5.65
C ARG A 118 -15.72 -8.39 -7.02
N ARG A 119 -16.02 -7.63 -8.08
CA ARG A 119 -15.81 -8.04 -9.47
C ARG A 119 -14.37 -7.90 -9.93
N ASP A 120 -13.53 -7.18 -9.19
CA ASP A 120 -12.09 -7.14 -9.42
C ASP A 120 -11.48 -8.52 -9.12
N PRO A 121 -10.76 -9.15 -10.06
CA PRO A 121 -10.14 -10.45 -9.83
C PRO A 121 -9.13 -10.44 -8.66
N LEU A 122 -8.54 -9.28 -8.34
CA LEU A 122 -7.59 -9.12 -7.23
C LEU A 122 -8.29 -8.97 -5.86
N PHE A 123 -9.63 -8.82 -5.83
CA PHE A 123 -10.36 -8.65 -4.57
C PHE A 123 -10.10 -9.78 -3.58
N SER A 124 -10.04 -11.02 -4.09
CA SER A 124 -9.79 -12.20 -3.24
C SER A 124 -8.37 -12.27 -2.66
N GLU A 125 -7.42 -11.50 -3.22
CA GLU A 125 -6.06 -11.39 -2.70
C GLU A 125 -5.97 -10.33 -1.60
N SER A 126 -6.62 -9.18 -1.79
CA SER A 126 -6.60 -8.08 -0.83
C SER A 126 -7.68 -7.05 -1.13
N ALA A 127 -8.68 -6.96 -0.24
CA ALA A 127 -9.70 -5.92 -0.33
C ALA A 127 -9.09 -4.51 -0.23
N TRP A 128 -8.10 -4.33 0.66
CA TRP A 128 -7.35 -3.07 0.77
C TRP A 128 -6.73 -2.65 -0.56
N ARG A 129 -6.02 -3.58 -1.24
CA ARG A 129 -5.36 -3.31 -2.51
C ARG A 129 -6.38 -2.92 -3.57
N THR A 130 -7.42 -3.74 -3.75
CA THR A 130 -8.48 -3.48 -4.74
C THR A 130 -9.13 -2.12 -4.53
N VAL A 131 -9.53 -1.78 -3.30
CA VAL A 131 -10.12 -0.47 -2.98
C VAL A 131 -9.16 0.67 -3.30
N THR A 132 -7.89 0.53 -2.93
CA THR A 132 -6.87 1.56 -3.14
C THR A 132 -6.57 1.76 -4.63
N ASP A 133 -6.47 0.68 -5.40
CA ASP A 133 -6.18 0.72 -6.83
C ASP A 133 -7.33 1.39 -7.60
N HIS A 134 -8.60 1.21 -7.19
CA HIS A 134 -9.73 1.95 -7.74
C HIS A 134 -9.61 3.47 -7.47
N LEU A 135 -9.32 3.84 -6.23
CA LEU A 135 -9.18 5.25 -5.83
C LEU A 135 -8.04 5.95 -6.59
N ILE A 136 -6.92 5.27 -6.79
CA ILE A 136 -5.78 5.76 -7.57
C ILE A 136 -6.15 5.87 -9.05
N SER A 137 -6.77 4.84 -9.63
CA SER A 137 -7.14 4.80 -11.04
C SER A 137 -8.12 5.92 -11.43
N TRP A 138 -8.97 6.34 -10.50
CA TRP A 138 -9.89 7.46 -10.68
C TRP A 138 -9.29 8.83 -10.38
N GLU A 139 -8.03 8.88 -9.94
CA GLU A 139 -7.37 10.09 -9.42
C GLU A 139 -8.20 10.81 -8.35
N LEU A 140 -8.94 10.04 -7.54
CA LEU A 140 -10.01 10.59 -6.72
C LEU A 140 -9.47 11.62 -5.72
N PRO A 141 -10.05 12.83 -5.62
CA PRO A 141 -9.55 13.84 -4.69
C PRO A 141 -9.76 13.41 -3.24
N ALA A 142 -8.87 13.88 -2.36
CA ALA A 142 -8.99 13.64 -0.93
C ALA A 142 -10.24 14.34 -0.37
N PRO A 143 -10.90 13.76 0.66
CA PRO A 143 -11.99 14.44 1.34
C PRO A 143 -11.46 15.62 2.17
N PRO A 144 -12.32 16.60 2.51
CA PRO A 144 -11.92 17.71 3.38
C PRO A 144 -11.31 17.23 4.71
N GLY A 145 -10.15 17.77 5.06
CA GLY A 145 -9.40 17.43 6.29
C GLY A 145 -8.94 15.97 6.37
N TYR A 146 -8.65 15.36 5.23
CA TYR A 146 -8.18 13.98 5.14
C TYR A 146 -6.88 13.74 5.90
N ARG A 147 -5.88 14.62 5.77
CA ARG A 147 -4.59 14.49 6.45
C ARG A 147 -4.76 14.37 7.96
N GLU A 148 -5.57 15.25 8.56
CA GLU A 148 -5.81 15.27 9.99
C GLU A 148 -6.56 14.01 10.46
N ARG A 149 -7.49 13.50 9.66
CA ARG A 149 -8.24 12.26 9.94
C ARG A 149 -7.36 11.02 9.81
N LYS A 150 -6.51 10.97 8.78
CA LYS A 150 -5.50 9.92 8.59
C LYS A 150 -4.52 9.91 9.77
N ALA A 151 -4.04 11.08 10.19
CA ALA A 151 -3.15 11.21 11.32
C ALA A 151 -3.75 10.61 12.61
N GLN A 152 -5.06 10.77 12.85
CA GLN A 152 -5.74 10.19 14.01
C GLN A 152 -5.65 8.65 14.03
N LEU A 153 -5.80 7.99 12.89
CA LEU A 153 -5.71 6.53 12.79
C LEU A 153 -4.28 6.05 12.97
N PHE A 154 -3.34 6.61 12.21
CA PHE A 154 -1.96 6.10 12.18
C PHE A 154 -1.16 6.46 13.44
N MET A 155 -1.34 7.65 14.01
CA MET A 155 -0.66 8.04 15.24
C MET A 155 -1.23 7.36 16.50
N ALA A 156 -2.42 6.76 16.42
CA ALA A 156 -2.94 5.95 17.52
C ALA A 156 -2.13 4.67 17.71
N LEU A 157 -1.57 4.12 16.62
CA LEU A 157 -0.74 2.92 16.66
C LEU A 157 0.75 3.26 16.81
N GLU A 158 1.24 4.26 16.07
CA GLU A 158 2.66 4.65 16.09
C GLU A 158 2.80 6.19 16.18
N PRO A 159 2.97 6.74 17.40
CA PRO A 159 3.12 8.18 17.61
C PRO A 159 4.34 8.80 16.91
N GLY A 160 5.35 8.01 16.57
CA GLY A 160 6.54 8.48 15.86
C GLY A 160 6.26 9.02 14.46
N TRP A 161 5.08 8.77 13.88
CA TRP A 161 4.67 9.38 12.60
C TRP A 161 4.36 10.87 12.70
N LYS A 162 4.22 11.43 13.92
CA LYS A 162 3.85 12.82 14.14
C LYS A 162 4.65 13.85 13.31
N PRO A 163 6.00 13.76 13.18
CA PRO A 163 6.78 14.75 12.42
C PRO A 163 6.32 14.90 10.97
N PHE A 164 5.83 13.82 10.34
CA PHE A 164 5.37 13.87 8.95
C PHE A 164 4.00 14.53 8.83
N PHE A 165 3.08 14.28 9.77
CA PHE A 165 1.72 14.84 9.72
C PHE A 165 1.65 16.32 10.13
N VAL A 166 2.55 16.80 11.00
CA VAL A 166 2.55 18.20 11.47
C VAL A 166 3.29 19.15 10.53
N ASP A 167 4.04 18.63 9.57
CA ASP A 167 4.71 19.43 8.55
C ASP A 167 3.66 19.95 7.54
N ALA A 168 3.22 21.18 7.78
CA ALA A 168 2.22 21.84 6.96
C ALA A 168 2.75 22.19 5.56
N ASP A 169 4.07 22.32 5.40
CA ASP A 169 4.73 22.69 4.15
C ASP A 169 5.14 21.47 3.32
N SER A 170 4.90 20.25 3.81
CA SER A 170 5.20 19.04 3.07
C SER A 170 4.36 18.90 1.80
N GLU A 171 5.01 18.61 0.68
CA GLU A 171 4.36 18.33 -0.62
C GLU A 171 3.86 16.87 -0.73
N ILE A 172 3.68 16.20 0.41
CA ILE A 172 3.29 14.79 0.47
C ILE A 172 1.82 14.65 0.06
N ASP A 173 1.55 13.86 -0.98
CA ASP A 173 0.20 13.39 -1.26
C ASP A 173 -0.17 12.24 -0.32
N TRP A 174 -0.89 12.57 0.74
CA TRP A 174 -1.35 11.63 1.77
C TRP A 174 -2.27 10.53 1.24
N ARG A 175 -2.81 10.64 0.02
CA ARG A 175 -3.59 9.57 -0.61
C ARG A 175 -2.71 8.39 -1.00
N LEU A 176 -1.48 8.68 -1.40
CA LEU A 176 -0.52 7.69 -1.90
C LEU A 176 0.39 7.14 -0.80
N VAL A 177 0.32 7.70 0.41
CA VAL A 177 1.05 7.22 1.56
C VAL A 177 0.17 6.26 2.37
N SER A 178 0.63 5.02 2.51
CA SER A 178 0.04 4.03 3.39
C SER A 178 1.13 3.11 3.91
N TRP A 179 1.05 2.73 5.19
CA TRP A 179 2.05 1.88 5.85
C TRP A 179 1.43 0.56 6.28
N GLY A 180 2.16 -0.54 6.11
CA GLY A 180 1.77 -1.88 6.57
C GLY A 180 2.80 -2.40 7.55
N GLY A 181 2.37 -3.08 8.62
CA GLY A 181 3.28 -3.55 9.68
C GLY A 181 3.78 -2.38 10.53
N VAL A 182 2.85 -1.73 11.22
CA VAL A 182 2.83 -0.32 11.63
C VAL A 182 3.76 0.04 12.79
N LEU A 183 5.06 -0.17 12.62
CA LEU A 183 6.08 0.39 13.52
C LEU A 183 7.14 1.09 12.68
N ILE A 184 7.65 2.20 13.21
CA ILE A 184 8.81 2.85 12.60
C ILE A 184 10.01 1.96 12.82
N ASP A 185 10.70 1.63 11.73
CA ASP A 185 12.04 1.09 11.81
C ASP A 185 13.01 2.23 12.21
N ASP A 186 13.30 2.32 13.50
CA ASP A 186 14.17 3.33 14.10
C ASP A 186 15.63 2.86 14.22
N ARG A 187 15.97 1.70 13.64
CA ARG A 187 17.33 1.17 13.67
C ARG A 187 18.30 2.12 12.98
N ARG A 188 19.55 2.07 13.44
CA ARG A 188 20.61 2.83 12.80
C ARG A 188 20.78 2.38 11.35
N LEU A 189 20.91 3.34 10.44
CA LEU A 189 21.22 3.06 9.04
C LEU A 189 22.43 2.12 8.92
N GLY A 190 22.24 1.00 8.24
CA GLY A 190 23.25 -0.05 8.05
C GLY A 190 23.24 -1.18 9.08
N ASP A 191 22.29 -1.21 10.02
CA ASP A 191 22.08 -2.35 10.91
C ASP A 191 21.55 -3.57 10.11
N PRO A 192 22.29 -4.69 10.06
CA PRO A 192 21.90 -5.87 9.30
C PRO A 192 21.00 -6.85 10.08
N ASN A 193 20.80 -6.63 11.38
CA ASN A 193 19.98 -7.53 12.19
C ASN A 193 18.54 -7.52 11.68
N PRO A 194 17.75 -8.60 11.80
CA PRO A 194 16.32 -8.56 11.49
C PRO A 194 15.57 -7.64 12.48
N CYS A 195 14.40 -7.15 12.09
CA CYS A 195 13.50 -6.46 13.03
C CYS A 195 13.18 -7.38 14.22
N ALA A 196 13.24 -6.85 15.45
CA ALA A 196 12.76 -7.59 16.61
C ALA A 196 11.27 -7.90 16.41
N ARG A 197 10.89 -9.17 16.61
CA ARG A 197 9.49 -9.61 16.54
C ARG A 197 8.75 -9.29 17.82
#